data_AF-A0AAV4YVU0-F1
#
_entry.id   AF-A0AAV4YVU0-F1
#
_cell.length_a   1.000
_cell.length_b   1.000
_cell.length_c   1.000
_cell.angle_alpha   90.00
_cell.angle_beta   90.00
_cell.angle_gamma   90.00
#
_symmetry.space_group_name_H-M   'P 1'
#
loop_
_entity.id
_entity.type
_entity.pdbx_description
1 polymer ?
#
loop_
_entity_poly.entity_id
_entity_poly.type
_entity_poly.pdbx_seq_one_letter_code
_entity_poly.pdbx_strand_id
1 'polypeptide(L)' 'MALTLIHLISIPVTNTSVNPARSTGVAFFAETAALSQLWAFWVAPIVGAVIGAVLYRAMAKTED' A
#
# COMPACT_ATOMS: atom_id res chain seq x y z
N MET A 1 3.47 -14.69 1.01
CA MET A 1 4.84 -14.34 0.56
C MET A 1 4.91 -12.99 -0.17
N ALA A 2 3.87 -12.56 -0.89
CA ALA A 2 3.85 -11.24 -1.55
C ALA A 2 4.10 -10.07 -0.58
N LEU A 3 3.50 -10.06 0.61
CA LEU A 3 3.70 -8.98 1.58
C LEU A 3 5.14 -8.90 2.10
N THR A 4 5.78 -10.03 2.40
CA THR A 4 7.19 -10.08 2.83
C THR A 4 8.11 -9.50 1.77
N LEU A 5 7.91 -9.87 0.50
CA LEU A 5 8.67 -9.32 -0.62
C LEU A 5 8.50 -7.79 -0.74
N ILE A 6 7.28 -7.28 -0.62
CA ILE A 6 7.00 -5.83 -0.66
C ILE A 6 7.75 -5.09 0.45
N HIS A 7 7.83 -5.67 1.65
CA HIS A 7 8.60 -5.08 2.76
C HIS A 7 10.10 -5.07 2.48
N LEU A 8 10.65 -6.18 1.98
CA LEU A 8 12.08 -6.26 1.64
C LEU A 8 12.52 -5.20 0.63
N ILE A 9 11.62 -4.79 -0.27
CA ILE A 9 11.90 -3.78 -1.30
C ILE A 9 11.65 -2.35 -0.79
N SER A 10 10.54 -2.10 -0.09
CA SER A 10 10.00 -0.74 0.10
C SER A 10 10.17 -0.14 1.50
N ILE A 11 10.73 -0.89 2.47
CA ILE A 11 11.13 -0.35 3.79
C ILE A 11 12.04 0.88 3.67
N PRO A 12 13.17 0.86 2.93
CA PRO A 12 14.09 2.01 2.93
C PRO A 12 13.51 3.26 2.25
N VAL A 13 12.42 3.11 1.47
CA VAL A 13 11.81 4.23 0.74
C VAL A 13 10.69 4.87 1.53
N THR A 14 9.78 4.07 2.10
CA THR A 14 8.54 4.58 2.74
C THR A 14 8.21 3.93 4.07
N ASN A 15 9.10 3.11 4.63
CA ASN A 15 8.82 2.19 5.75
C ASN A 15 7.67 1.20 5.44
N THR A 16 7.38 0.98 4.16
CA THR A 16 6.32 0.11 3.62
C THR A 16 4.94 0.36 4.24
N SER A 17 4.11 1.14 3.56
CA SER A 17 2.69 1.26 3.93
C SER A 17 1.86 0.11 3.34
N VAL A 18 1.57 0.18 2.04
CA VAL A 18 0.66 -0.69 1.26
C VAL A 18 -0.68 -1.06 1.93
N ASN A 19 -1.01 -0.41 3.06
CA ASN A 19 -2.16 -0.67 3.91
C ASN A 19 -2.49 0.63 4.67
N PRO A 20 -3.55 1.35 4.25
CA PRO A 20 -3.94 2.61 4.86
C PRO A 20 -4.29 2.50 6.36
N ALA A 21 -4.91 1.40 6.79
CA ALA A 21 -5.27 1.18 8.19
C ALA A 21 -4.02 1.01 9.08
N ARG A 22 -3.02 0.26 8.60
CA ARG A 22 -1.73 0.11 9.28
C ARG A 22 -1.03 1.45 9.43
N SER A 23 -0.97 2.25 8.37
CA SER A 23 -0.35 3.59 8.42
C SER A 23 -1.08 4.54 9.36
N THR A 24 -2.42 4.51 9.37
CA THR A 24 -3.24 5.36 10.24
C THR A 24 -3.03 5.04 11.72
N GLY A 25 -3.00 3.75 12.08
CA GLY A 25 -2.83 3.33 13.46
C GLY A 25 -1.52 3.79 14.11
N VAL A 26 -0.42 3.81 13.36
CA VAL A 26 0.89 4.26 13.88
C VAL A 26 1.09 5.76 13.78
N ALA A 27 0.44 6.46 12.84
CA ALA A 27 0.68 7.87 12.57
C ALA A 27 0.34 8.78 13.77
N PHE A 28 -0.62 8.40 14.61
CA PHE A 28 -0.98 9.15 15.82
C PHE A 28 0.04 9.05 16.97
N PHE A 29 0.88 8.02 16.94
CA PHE A 29 1.87 7.74 17.99
C PHE A 29 3.30 7.92 17.51
N ALA A 30 3.49 8.29 16.25
CA ALA A 30 4.81 8.55 15.69
C ALA A 30 5.31 9.91 16.19
N GLU A 31 6.56 9.96 16.65
CA GLU A 31 7.26 11.20 17.03
C GLU A 31 7.74 12.01 15.80
N THR A 32 7.25 11.66 14.61
CA THR A 32 7.62 12.28 13.32
C THR A 32 6.42 13.04 12.74
N ALA A 33 6.62 13.77 11.63
CA ALA A 33 5.54 14.46 10.91
C ALA A 33 4.60 13.51 10.13
N ALA A 34 4.36 12.28 10.62
CA ALA A 34 3.65 11.21 9.91
C ALA A 34 2.21 11.56 9.53
N LEU A 35 1.48 12.29 10.38
CA LEU A 35 0.10 12.70 10.09
C LEU A 35 0.00 13.58 8.83
N SER A 36 0.97 14.45 8.58
CA SER A 36 0.99 15.32 7.40
C SER A 36 1.18 14.54 6.09
N GLN A 37 1.78 13.35 6.16
CA GLN A 37 2.06 12.48 5.02
C GLN A 37 1.05 11.35 4.86
N LEU A 38 0.13 11.17 5.82
CA LEU A 38 -0.79 10.03 5.89
C LEU A 38 -1.67 9.91 4.63
N TRP A 39 -2.05 11.03 4.02
CA TRP A 39 -2.88 11.04 2.81
C TRP A 39 -2.25 10.24 1.65
N ALA A 40 -0.93 10.28 1.50
CA ALA A 40 -0.22 9.56 0.43
C ALA A 40 -0.33 8.04 0.63
N PHE A 41 -0.35 7.59 1.88
CA PHE A 41 -0.55 6.19 2.25
C PHE A 41 -2.00 5.71 2.17
N TRP A 42 -2.94 6.60 1.89
CA TRP A 42 -4.29 6.24 1.47
C TRP A 42 -4.40 6.18 -0.05
N VAL A 43 -3.99 7.26 -0.72
CA VAL A 43 -4.15 7.40 -2.18
C VAL A 43 -3.34 6.34 -2.94
N ALA A 44 -2.05 6.20 -2.65
CA ALA A 44 -1.18 5.33 -3.44
C ALA A 44 -1.57 3.84 -3.35
N PRO A 45 -1.86 3.26 -2.17
CA PRO A 45 -2.28 1.85 -2.10
C PRO A 45 -3.63 1.59 -2.77
N ILE A 46 -4.60 2.51 -2.65
CA ILE A 46 -5.91 2.36 -3.28
C ILE A 46 -5.77 2.40 -4.80
N VAL A 47 -5.04 3.37 -5.33
CA VAL A 47 -4.80 3.47 -6.78
C VAL A 47 -4.07 2.23 -7.29
N GLY A 48 -3.03 1.77 -6.58
CA GLY A 48 -2.31 0.54 -6.93
C GLY A 48 -3.21 -0.70 -6.93
N ALA A 49 -4.10 -0.83 -5.93
CA ALA A 49 -5.05 -1.92 -5.84
C ALA A 49 -6.07 -1.91 -7.00
N VAL A 50 -6.60 -0.73 -7.35
CA VAL A 50 -7.52 -0.58 -8.49
C VAL A 50 -6.84 -0.95 -9.80
N ILE A 51 -5.62 -0.45 -10.05
CA ILE A 51 -4.84 -0.79 -11.25
C ILE A 51 -4.59 -2.30 -11.30
N GLY A 52 -4.13 -2.89 -10.20
CA GLY A 52 -3.88 -4.32 -10.12
C GLY A 52 -5.14 -5.15 -10.40
N ALA A 53 -6.29 -4.76 -9.85
CA ALA A 53 -7.56 -5.44 -10.08
C ALA A 53 -8.03 -5.31 -11.54
N VAL A 54 -7.91 -4.13 -12.14
CA VAL A 54 -8.26 -3.91 -13.56
C VAL A 54 -7.38 -4.75 -14.48
N LEU A 55 -6.05 -4.73 -14.26
CA LEU A 55 -5.11 -5.53 -15.04
C LEU A 55 -5.38 -7.03 -14.88
N TYR A 56 -5.64 -7.49 -13.65
CA TYR A 56 -6.00 -8.88 -13.41
C TYR A 56 -7.26 -9.26 -14.18
N ARG A 57 -8.32 -8.45 -14.11
CA ARG A 57 -9.56 -8.73 -14.88
C ARG A 57 -9.38 -8.70 -16.40
N ALA A 58 -8.49 -7.86 -16.90
CA ALA A 58 -8.24 -7.74 -18.33
C ALA A 58 -7.40 -8.90 -18.90
N MET A 59 -6.53 -9.49 -18.08
CA MET A 59 -5.54 -10.49 -18.53
C MET A 59 -5.81 -11.90 -18.01
N ALA A 60 -6.44 -12.05 -16.85
CA ALA A 60 -6.80 -13.36 -16.32
C ALA A 60 -7.92 -13.93 -17.18
N LYS A 61 -7.64 -15.06 -17.83
CA LYS A 61 -8.64 -15.82 -18.58
C LYS A 61 -9.79 -16.16 -17.63
N THR A 62 -11.00 -15.76 -17.97
CA THR A 62 -12.20 -16.31 -17.33
C THR A 62 -12.25 -17.78 -17.72
N GLU A 63 -11.86 -18.66 -16.80
CA GLU A 63 -12.28 -20.06 -16.87
C GLU A 63 -13.78 -20.05 -16.59
N ASP A 64 -14.56 -20.30 -17.65
CA ASP A 64 -16.01 -20.54 -17.61
C ASP A 64 -16.33 -21.83 -16.83
#